data_AF-V5V568-F1
#
_entry.id   AF-V5V568-F1
#
_cell.length_a   1.000
_cell.length_b   1.000
_cell.length_c   1.000
_cell.angle_alpha   90.00
_cell.angle_beta   90.00
_cell.angle_gamma   90.00
#
_symmetry.space_group_name_H-M   'P 1'
#
loop_
_entity.id
_entity.type
_entity.pdbx_description
1 polymer ?
#
loop_
_entity_poly.entity_id
_entity_poly.type
_entity_poly.pdbx_seq_one_letter_code
_entity_poly.pdbx_strand_id
1 'polypeptide(L)'
;MIYHLRRLLRQYQPFLKPVIYEGAGLVANPEADLYAVLESLYPDAEQLATVMEQLARLIVLHQKKELLSTEQYEAISQQIFWILGLKYTLPHVGLVSMSG
;
A
#
# COMPACT_ATOMS: atom_id res chain seq x y z
N MET A 1 -13.38 0.55 -4.47
CA MET A 1 -12.29 0.49 -3.47
C MET A 1 -11.43 -0.75 -3.65
N ILE A 2 -11.92 -1.95 -3.29
CA ILE A 2 -11.16 -3.22 -3.31
C ILE A 2 -10.57 -3.55 -4.68
N TYR A 3 -11.33 -3.39 -5.77
CA TYR A 3 -10.81 -3.62 -7.13
C TYR A 3 -9.58 -2.76 -7.44
N HIS A 4 -9.57 -1.51 -6.98
CA HIS A 4 -8.45 -0.58 -7.19
C HIS A 4 -7.22 -0.97 -6.40
N LEU A 5 -7.41 -1.39 -5.15
CA LEU A 5 -6.34 -1.92 -4.31
C LEU A 5 -5.74 -3.18 -4.91
N ARG A 6 -6.57 -4.12 -5.38
CA ARG A 6 -6.08 -5.33 -6.08
C ARG A 6 -5.25 -4.98 -7.30
N ARG A 7 -5.69 -4.00 -8.11
CA ARG A 7 -4.93 -3.53 -9.27
C ARG A 7 -3.58 -2.92 -8.86
N LEU A 8 -3.57 -2.08 -7.82
CA LEU A 8 -2.36 -1.49 -7.25
C LEU A 8 -1.39 -2.56 -6.74
N LEU A 9 -1.89 -3.52 -5.96
CA LEU A 9 -1.09 -4.62 -5.44
C LEU A 9 -0.49 -5.47 -6.56
N ARG A 10 -1.22 -5.72 -7.66
CA ARG A 10 -0.66 -6.44 -8.83
C ARG A 10 0.45 -5.65 -9.51
N GLN A 11 0.22 -4.34 -9.71
CA GLN A 11 1.17 -3.48 -10.39
C GLN A 11 2.50 -3.36 -9.63
N TYR A 12 2.42 -3.30 -8.30
CA TYR A 12 3.59 -3.08 -7.44
C TYR A 12 4.06 -4.36 -6.74
N GLN A 13 3.45 -5.53 -7.01
CA GLN A 13 3.78 -6.81 -6.37
C GLN A 13 5.29 -7.10 -6.26
N PRO A 14 6.13 -6.86 -7.30
CA PRO A 14 7.57 -7.13 -7.22
C PRO A 14 8.32 -6.24 -6.21
N PHE A 15 7.71 -5.11 -5.82
CA PHE A 15 8.30 -4.05 -5.02
C PHE A 15 7.70 -3.95 -3.62
N LEU A 16 6.72 -4.80 -3.30
CA LEU A 16 6.03 -4.81 -2.02
C LEU A 16 6.61 -5.91 -1.14
N LYS A 17 7.01 -5.53 0.07
CA LYS A 17 7.47 -6.46 1.11
C LYS A 17 6.53 -6.37 2.30
N PRO A 18 6.04 -7.49 2.86
CA PRO A 18 5.26 -7.45 4.08
C PRO A 18 6.11 -6.89 5.23
N VAL A 19 5.51 -6.00 6.02
CA VAL A 19 6.09 -5.48 7.28
C VAL A 19 5.85 -6.46 8.42
N ILE A 20 4.77 -7.24 8.32
CA ILE A 20 4.38 -8.26 9.28
C ILE A 20 5.32 -9.47 9.12
N TYR A 21 5.93 -9.92 10.23
CA TYR A 21 6.77 -11.11 10.28
C TYR A 21 5.95 -12.37 9.92
N GLU A 22 6.55 -13.34 9.22
CA GLU A 22 5.90 -14.60 8.85
C GLU A 22 5.25 -15.26 10.08
N GLY A 23 3.92 -15.34 10.10
CA GLY A 23 3.14 -16.00 11.16
C GLY A 23 2.26 -15.10 12.04
N ALA A 24 2.32 -13.76 11.93
CA ALA A 24 1.58 -12.86 12.82
C ALA A 24 0.26 -12.27 12.24
N GLY A 25 -0.11 -12.58 10.98
CA GLY A 25 -1.36 -12.07 10.40
C GLY A 25 -1.54 -12.39 8.91
N LEU A 26 -2.70 -12.00 8.38
CA LEU A 26 -2.99 -12.09 6.95
C LEU A 26 -2.17 -11.05 6.18
N VAL A 27 -1.48 -11.47 5.11
CA VAL A 27 -0.67 -10.58 4.28
C VAL A 27 -1.49 -10.05 3.09
N ALA A 28 -1.51 -8.73 2.92
CA ALA A 28 -2.15 -8.10 1.77
C ALA A 28 -1.49 -8.57 0.46
N ASN A 29 -2.29 -9.20 -0.40
CA ASN A 29 -1.90 -9.55 -1.76
C ASN A 29 -3.11 -9.38 -2.71
N PRO A 30 -2.91 -9.42 -4.04
CA PRO A 30 -4.00 -9.21 -5.00
C PRO A 30 -5.19 -10.16 -4.91
N GLU A 31 -5.00 -11.34 -4.33
CA GLU A 31 -5.98 -12.42 -4.25
C GLU A 31 -6.57 -12.54 -2.84
N ALA A 32 -5.91 -11.94 -1.85
CA ALA A 32 -6.35 -11.92 -0.47
C ALA A 32 -7.69 -11.20 -0.28
N ASP A 33 -8.37 -11.59 0.78
CA ASP A 33 -9.45 -10.78 1.36
C ASP A 33 -8.83 -9.58 2.10
N LEU A 34 -8.80 -8.44 1.43
CA LEU A 34 -8.22 -7.22 1.97
C LEU A 34 -8.99 -6.69 3.18
N TYR A 35 -10.27 -7.05 3.33
CA TYR A 35 -11.04 -6.65 4.51
C TYR A 35 -10.57 -7.45 5.73
N ALA A 36 -10.44 -8.78 5.59
CA ALA A 36 -9.87 -9.62 6.64
C ALA A 36 -8.41 -9.26 6.98
N VAL A 37 -7.62 -8.82 5.99
CA VAL A 37 -6.27 -8.29 6.24
C VAL A 37 -6.32 -7.03 7.10
N LEU A 38 -7.22 -6.09 6.81
CA LEU A 38 -7.36 -4.88 7.61
C LEU A 38 -7.88 -5.17 9.02
N GLU A 39 -8.84 -6.09 9.18
CA GLU A 39 -9.29 -6.56 10.51
C GLU A 39 -8.15 -7.19 11.31
N SER A 40 -7.28 -7.97 10.65
CA SER A 40 -6.09 -8.55 11.28
C SER A 40 -5.05 -7.51 11.69
N LEU A 41 -4.94 -6.40 10.94
CA LEU A 41 -3.99 -5.31 11.21
C LEU A 41 -4.50 -4.32 12.25
N TYR A 42 -5.81 -4.11 12.29
CA TYR A 42 -6.49 -3.13 13.13
C TYR A 42 -7.63 -3.83 13.88
N PRO A 43 -7.33 -4.56 14.97
CA PRO A 43 -8.34 -5.33 15.71
C PRO A 43 -9.34 -4.44 16.47
N ASP A 44 -9.01 -3.16 16.67
CA ASP A 44 -9.92 -2.16 17.23
C ASP A 44 -10.88 -1.65 16.15
N ALA A 45 -12.19 -1.73 16.41
CA ALA A 45 -13.23 -1.40 15.44
C ALA A 45 -13.30 0.10 15.08
N GLU A 46 -13.01 1.00 16.04
CA GLU A 46 -12.99 2.44 15.78
C GLU A 46 -11.74 2.82 14.95
N GLN A 47 -10.61 2.19 15.26
CA GLN A 47 -9.39 2.33 14.48
C GLN A 47 -9.58 1.78 13.06
N LEU A 48 -10.20 0.61 12.90
CA LEU A 48 -10.50 0.00 11.61
C LEU A 48 -11.40 0.91 10.76
N ALA A 49 -12.47 1.46 11.34
CA ALA A 49 -13.36 2.39 10.64
C ALA A 49 -12.60 3.64 10.16
N THR A 50 -11.77 4.22 11.03
CA THR A 50 -10.92 5.37 10.70
C THR A 50 -9.96 5.07 9.55
N VAL A 51 -9.29 3.91 9.62
CA VAL A 51 -8.35 3.47 8.59
C VAL A 51 -9.07 3.21 7.27
N MET A 52 -10.24 2.57 7.28
CA MET A 52 -11.03 2.37 6.06
C MET A 52 -11.44 3.69 5.41
N GLU A 53 -11.84 4.68 6.20
CA GLU A 53 -12.19 6.01 5.68
C GLU A 53 -10.96 6.73 5.11
N GLN A 54 -9.80 6.64 5.78
CA GLN A 54 -8.54 7.16 5.26
C GLN A 54 -8.13 6.48 3.96
N LEU A 55 -8.22 5.15 3.89
CA LEU A 55 -7.90 4.36 2.70
C LEU A 55 -8.82 4.72 1.53
N ALA A 56 -10.12 4.89 1.78
CA ALA A 56 -11.08 5.32 0.78
C ALA A 56 -10.72 6.70 0.20
N ARG A 57 -10.35 7.67 1.07
CA ARG A 57 -9.90 9.00 0.66
C ARG A 57 -8.61 8.93 -0.17
N LEU A 58 -7.62 8.17 0.27
CA LEU A 58 -6.35 7.99 -0.45
C LEU A 58 -6.56 7.37 -1.84
N ILE A 59 -7.46 6.40 -1.97
CA ILE A 59 -7.78 5.81 -3.29
C ILE A 59 -8.41 6.85 -4.21
N VAL A 60 -9.33 7.68 -3.72
CA VAL A 60 -9.95 8.75 -4.51
C VAL A 60 -8.90 9.77 -4.97
N LEU A 61 -7.94 10.12 -4.09
CA LEU A 61 -6.83 10.99 -4.47
C LEU A 61 -5.92 10.32 -5.50
N HIS A 62 -5.56 9.05 -5.28
CA HIS A 62 -4.73 8.27 -6.18
C HIS A 62 -5.34 8.14 -7.59
N GLN A 63 -6.67 8.05 -7.70
CA GLN A 63 -7.37 8.03 -8.98
C GLN A 63 -7.22 9.33 -9.78
N LYS A 64 -7.01 10.47 -9.09
CA LYS A 64 -6.78 11.77 -9.71
C LYS A 64 -5.30 11.96 -10.11
N LYS A 65 -4.66 10.90 -10.60
CA LYS A 65 -3.23 10.88 -10.98
C LYS A 65 -2.82 12.07 -11.85
N GLU A 66 -3.67 12.48 -12.78
CA GLU A 66 -3.40 13.57 -13.72
C GLU A 66 -3.28 14.94 -13.05
N LEU A 67 -3.81 15.10 -11.83
CA LEU A 67 -3.76 16.34 -11.05
C LEU A 67 -2.65 16.34 -10.00
N LEU A 68 -1.90 15.25 -9.88
CA LEU A 68 -0.87 15.06 -8.86
C LEU A 68 0.53 15.14 -9.48
N SER A 69 1.47 15.71 -8.74
CA SER A 69 2.88 15.52 -9.06
C SER A 69 3.29 14.06 -8.88
N THR A 70 4.38 13.64 -9.52
CA THR A 70 4.95 12.30 -9.34
C THR A 70 5.20 11.99 -7.86
N GLU A 71 5.77 12.94 -7.12
CA GLU A 71 6.05 12.81 -5.69
C GLU A 71 4.78 12.62 -4.87
N GLN A 72 3.72 13.38 -5.16
CA GLN A 72 2.44 13.25 -4.46
C GLN A 72 1.78 11.89 -4.74
N TYR A 73 1.83 11.46 -6.00
CA TYR A 73 1.30 10.16 -6.39
C TYR A 73 2.05 9.00 -5.71
N GLU A 74 3.38 9.08 -5.63
CA GLU A 74 4.21 8.10 -4.93
C GLU A 74 3.96 8.12 -3.42
N ALA A 75 3.85 9.29 -2.80
CA ALA A 75 3.56 9.42 -1.38
C ALA A 75 2.18 8.81 -1.03
N ILE A 76 1.16 9.07 -1.85
CA ILE A 76 -0.18 8.48 -1.69
C ILE A 76 -0.09 6.95 -1.85
N SER A 77 0.62 6.46 -2.85
CA SER A 77 0.82 5.02 -3.07
C SER A 77 1.49 4.37 -1.86
N GLN A 78 2.55 4.99 -1.34
CA GLN A 78 3.26 4.51 -0.15
C GLN A 78 2.37 4.49 1.09
N GLN A 79 1.52 5.50 1.30
CA GLN A 79 0.56 5.51 2.41
C GLN A 79 -0.48 4.40 2.27
N ILE A 80 -1.01 4.15 1.06
CA ILE A 80 -1.92 3.04 0.80
C ILE A 80 -1.26 1.70 1.16
N PHE A 81 -0.02 1.48 0.72
CA PHE A 81 0.70 0.24 1.03
C PHE A 81 1.01 0.10 2.52
N TRP A 82 1.37 1.20 3.19
CA TRP A 82 1.63 1.19 4.63
C TRP A 82 0.41 0.78 5.44
N ILE A 83 -0.78 1.32 5.10
CA ILE A 83 -2.05 0.91 5.72
C ILE A 83 -2.34 -0.58 5.52
N LEU A 84 -1.92 -1.14 4.38
CA LEU A 84 -2.05 -2.57 4.10
C LEU A 84 -0.95 -3.44 4.74
N GLY A 85 -0.09 -2.88 5.59
CA GLY A 85 1.02 -3.59 6.21
C GLY A 85 2.15 -3.95 5.25
N LEU A 86 2.29 -3.20 4.15
CA LEU A 86 3.28 -3.43 3.11
C LEU A 86 4.28 -2.27 3.05
N LYS A 87 5.56 -2.63 3.02
CA LYS A 87 6.65 -1.71 2.70
C LYS A 87 6.85 -1.70 1.20
N TYR A 88 6.75 -0.51 0.63
CA TYR A 88 7.11 -0.27 -0.76
C TYR A 88 8.60 0.07 -0.86
N THR A 89 9.35 -0.75 -1.60
CA THR A 89 10.75 -0.48 -1.93
C THR A 89 10.87 -0.37 -3.43
N LEU A 90 10.89 0.85 -3.96
CA LEU A 90 11.33 1.07 -5.34
C LEU A 90 12.75 0.54 -5.50
N PRO A 91 13.08 -0.15 -6.61
CA PRO A 91 14.47 -0.28 -6.99
C PRO A 91 14.98 1.15 -7.16
N HIS A 92 16.00 1.54 -6.39
CA HIS A 92 16.72 2.78 -6.64
C HIS A 92 17.20 2.77 -8.09
N VAL A 93 16.51 3.51 -8.96
CA VAL A 93 17.09 3.95 -10.23
C VAL A 93 18.07 5.05 -9.85
N GLY A 94 19.33 4.66 -9.58
CA GLY A 94 20.43 5.60 -9.39
C GLY A 94 21.22 5.44 -8.09
N LEU A 95 21.99 4.38 -7.98
CA LEU A 95 23.37 4.51 -7.50
C LEU A 95 24.26 3.90 -8.58
N VAL A 96 24.55 4.69 -9.60
CA VAL A 96 25.80 4.52 -10.35
C VAL A 96 26.89 4.77 -9.30
N SER A 97 27.47 3.69 -8.79
CA SER A 97 28.77 3.77 -8.12
C SER A 97 29.79 4.16 -9.18
N MET A 98 29.94 5.48 -9.40
CA MET A 98 31.23 6.02 -9.78
C MET A 98 32.18 5.82 -8.59
N SER A 99 32.85 4.68 -8.64
CA SER A 99 34.12 4.40 -7.99
C SER A 99 34.93 3.76 -9.11
N GLY A 100 35.94 4.39 -9.70
CA GLY A 100 36.98 5.23 -9.13
C GLY A 100 38.26 4.71 -9.77
#